data_AF-K1SYI7-F1
#
_entry.id   AF-K1SYI7-F1
#
_cell.length_a   1.000
_cell.length_b   1.000
_cell.length_c   1.000
_cell.angle_alpha   90.00
_cell.angle_beta   90.00
_cell.angle_gamma   90.00
#
_symmetry.space_group_name_H-M   'P 1'
#
loop_
_entity.id
_entity.type
_entity.pdbx_description
1 polymer ?
#
loop_
_entity_poly.entity_id
_entity_poly.type
_entity_poly.pdbx_seq_one_letter_code
_entity_poly.pdbx_strand_id
1 'polypeptide(L)'
;MKKIATILASAALLAGVTGCESFLEEESYGSTTDIFNEENGLKAFVNLSYTKINNLYGGDGVWPLMTELGTDIFLRGKNQGDTGLTDYYGLDANNGNVSWLWNHCYKALANINMFMETIDTTPFANEDEKQQYKAEMIVMRSMFLWIITETWGDSYLPRTTDETEGMEARRSTREDFYKEIIGGLEQVVNEGMLPDERTSEAGRIDMPTAKAF
;
A
#
# COMPACT_ATOMS: atom_id res chain seq x y z
N MET A 1 14.82 24.63 66.82
CA MET A 1 13.94 25.20 65.77
C MET A 1 14.63 25.30 64.40
N LYS A 2 15.82 25.91 64.26
CA LYS A 2 16.53 26.01 62.97
C LYS A 2 16.80 24.65 62.28
N LYS A 3 17.24 23.62 63.02
CA LYS A 3 17.51 22.28 62.47
C LYS A 3 16.25 21.54 61.97
N ILE A 4 15.09 21.78 62.61
CA ILE A 4 13.81 21.18 62.21
C ILE A 4 13.29 21.85 60.93
N ALA A 5 13.46 23.17 60.80
CA ALA A 5 13.13 23.91 59.59
C ALA A 5 13.97 23.47 58.39
N THR A 6 15.26 23.18 58.58
CA THR A 6 16.14 22.69 57.50
C THR A 6 15.77 21.28 57.04
N ILE A 7 15.36 20.39 57.95
CA ILE A 7 14.90 19.03 57.61
C ILE A 7 13.58 19.08 56.84
N LEU A 8 12.63 19.92 57.26
CA LEU A 8 11.36 20.12 56.57
C LEU A 8 11.54 20.74 55.17
N ALA A 9 12.45 21.70 55.01
CA ALA A 9 12.77 22.29 53.71
C ALA A 9 13.43 21.27 52.76
N SER A 10 14.27 20.37 53.28
CA SER A 10 14.92 19.32 52.49
C SER A 10 13.95 18.23 52.04
N ALA A 11 12.99 17.86 52.90
CA ALA A 11 11.92 16.92 52.56
C ALA A 11 10.94 17.49 51.52
N ALA A 12 10.64 18.80 51.59
CA ALA A 12 9.81 19.47 50.59
C ALA A 12 10.49 19.56 49.21
N LEU A 13 11.82 19.69 49.16
CA LEU A 13 12.57 19.68 47.90
C LEU A 13 12.60 18.29 47.23
N LEU A 14 12.67 17.21 48.03
CA LEU A 14 12.65 15.83 47.54
C LEU A 14 11.27 15.37 47.06
N ALA A 15 10.19 15.99 47.53
CA ALA A 15 8.83 15.72 47.04
C ALA A 15 8.54 16.39 45.68
N GLY A 16 9.37 17.35 45.23
CA GLY A 16 9.18 18.06 43.97
C GLY A 16 9.79 17.39 42.73
N VAL A 17 10.53 16.28 42.90
CA VAL A 17 11.22 15.57 41.80
C VAL A 17 10.50 14.31 41.32
N THR A 18 9.35 13.96 41.90
CA THR A 18 8.47 12.93 41.32
C THR A 18 7.60 13.59 40.25
N GLY A 19 8.18 13.83 39.07
CA GLY A 19 7.42 14.29 37.89
C GLY A 19 6.41 13.22 37.47
N CYS A 20 5.18 13.62 37.16
CA CYS A 20 4.21 12.75 36.51
C CYS A 20 4.67 12.44 35.08
N GLU A 21 5.41 11.35 34.87
CA GLU A 21 5.68 10.83 33.52
C GLU A 21 4.36 10.56 32.76
N SER A 22 3.33 10.08 33.47
CA SER A 22 2.01 9.79 32.88
C SER A 22 1.24 11.02 32.38
N PHE A 23 1.67 12.25 32.68
CA PHE A 23 1.08 13.47 32.11
C PHE A 23 1.65 13.78 30.72
N LEU A 24 2.84 13.26 30.41
CA LEU A 24 3.52 13.42 29.11
C LEU A 24 3.25 12.25 28.16
N GLU A 25 2.65 11.17 28.66
CA GLU A 25 2.13 10.07 27.84
C GLU A 25 0.77 10.47 27.26
N GLU A 26 0.81 11.13 26.10
CA GLU A 26 -0.41 11.44 25.34
C GLU A 26 -0.85 10.19 24.56
N GLU A 27 -1.96 9.57 24.97
CA GLU A 27 -2.60 8.51 24.18
C GLU A 27 -3.18 9.11 22.89
N SER A 28 -2.52 8.84 21.75
CA SER A 28 -3.03 9.23 20.43
C SER A 28 -4.21 8.34 20.04
N TYR A 29 -5.43 8.80 20.32
CA TYR A 29 -6.67 8.12 19.90
C TYR A 29 -6.93 8.19 18.38
N GLY A 30 -6.12 8.92 17.61
CA GLY A 30 -6.39 9.21 16.20
C GLY A 30 -5.55 8.44 15.18
N SER A 31 -4.48 7.76 15.60
CA SER A 31 -3.54 7.08 14.70
C SER A 31 -2.81 5.96 15.43
N THR A 32 -3.54 4.96 15.94
CA THR A 32 -2.89 3.72 16.31
C THR A 32 -2.74 2.84 15.07
N THR A 33 -1.50 2.47 14.75
CA THR A 33 -1.19 1.40 13.81
C THR A 33 -1.49 0.02 14.39
N ASP A 34 -1.79 -0.08 15.69
CA ASP A 34 -2.00 -1.37 16.36
C ASP A 34 -3.25 -2.08 15.84
N ILE A 35 -4.25 -1.35 15.36
CA ILE A 35 -5.43 -1.93 14.69
C ILE A 35 -5.04 -2.80 13.49
N PHE A 36 -3.91 -2.49 12.84
CA PHE A 36 -3.40 -3.24 11.70
C PHE A 36 -2.76 -4.59 12.08
N ASN A 37 -2.54 -4.83 13.37
CA ASN A 37 -2.13 -6.14 13.90
C ASN A 37 -3.33 -7.03 14.26
N GLU A 38 -4.56 -6.57 14.01
CA GLU A 38 -5.79 -7.33 14.25
C GLU A 38 -6.46 -7.76 12.94
N GLU A 39 -7.22 -8.86 13.00
CA GLU A 39 -8.00 -9.40 11.87
C GLU A 39 -8.84 -8.32 11.15
N ASN A 40 -9.52 -7.46 11.92
CA ASN A 40 -10.35 -6.38 11.36
C ASN A 40 -9.52 -5.31 10.62
N GLY A 41 -8.31 -5.00 11.10
CA GLY A 41 -7.42 -4.07 10.41
C GLY A 41 -6.91 -4.65 9.09
N LEU A 42 -6.60 -5.95 9.07
CA LEU A 42 -6.18 -6.62 7.84
C LEU A 42 -7.33 -6.74 6.82
N LYS A 43 -8.56 -7.01 7.28
CA LYS A 43 -9.78 -6.92 6.45
C LYS A 43 -9.94 -5.52 5.84
N ALA A 44 -9.68 -4.48 6.63
CA ALA A 44 -9.71 -3.10 6.15
C ALA A 44 -8.63 -2.84 5.08
N PHE A 45 -7.42 -3.38 5.22
CA PHE A 45 -6.37 -3.28 4.19
C PHE A 45 -6.75 -3.94 2.87
N VAL A 46 -7.37 -5.11 2.92
CA VAL A 46 -7.85 -5.80 1.71
C VAL A 46 -8.85 -4.90 0.99
N ASN A 47 -9.88 -4.43 1.69
CA ASN A 47 -10.89 -3.54 1.10
C ASN A 47 -10.28 -2.24 0.58
N LEU A 48 -9.35 -1.63 1.33
CA LEU A 48 -8.62 -0.43 0.91
C LEU A 48 -7.83 -0.68 -0.37
N SER A 49 -7.22 -1.85 -0.53
CA SER A 49 -6.47 -2.22 -1.74
C SER A 49 -7.40 -2.40 -2.94
N TYR A 50 -8.59 -2.99 -2.77
CA TYR A 50 -9.62 -2.99 -3.82
C TYR A 50 -10.08 -1.59 -4.22
N THR A 51 -10.17 -0.65 -3.28
CA THR A 51 -10.49 0.75 -3.65
C THR A 51 -9.42 1.36 -4.56
N LYS A 52 -8.15 0.92 -4.47
CA LYS A 52 -7.09 1.38 -5.38
C LYS A 52 -7.32 0.87 -6.81
N ILE A 53 -7.81 -0.36 -6.96
CA ILE A 53 -8.21 -0.92 -8.26
C ILE A 53 -9.41 -0.16 -8.81
N ASN A 54 -10.44 0.05 -7.99
CA ASN A 54 -11.63 0.78 -8.39
C ASN A 54 -11.31 2.22 -8.82
N ASN A 55 -10.43 2.92 -8.09
CA ASN A 55 -9.98 4.27 -8.47
C ASN A 55 -9.17 4.28 -9.78
N LEU A 56 -8.56 3.17 -10.15
CA LEU A 56 -7.84 3.04 -11.40
C LEU A 56 -8.81 2.85 -12.58
N TYR A 57 -9.74 1.89 -12.48
CA TYR A 57 -10.59 1.46 -13.61
C TYR A 57 -12.04 1.98 -13.59
N GLY A 58 -12.52 2.50 -12.47
CA GLY A 58 -13.94 2.73 -12.19
C GLY A 58 -14.47 4.15 -12.47
N GLY A 59 -13.67 5.07 -12.99
CA GLY A 59 -14.09 6.45 -13.25
C GLY A 59 -13.46 7.09 -14.48
N ASP A 60 -13.82 8.35 -14.77
CA ASP A 60 -13.30 9.18 -15.89
C ASP A 60 -11.85 9.67 -15.64
N GLY A 61 -11.04 8.85 -14.96
CA GLY A 61 -9.80 9.25 -14.29
C GLY A 61 -8.53 9.19 -15.15
N VAL A 62 -7.40 9.21 -14.46
CA VAL A 62 -6.05 9.29 -15.04
C VAL A 62 -5.67 8.04 -15.84
N TRP A 63 -6.23 6.87 -15.52
CA TRP A 63 -5.87 5.60 -16.17
C TRP A 63 -6.06 5.60 -17.70
N PRO A 64 -7.27 5.82 -18.25
CA PRO A 64 -7.46 5.88 -19.70
C PRO A 64 -6.63 7.01 -20.35
N LEU A 65 -6.33 8.09 -19.62
CA LEU A 65 -5.43 9.14 -20.14
C LEU A 65 -4.01 8.63 -20.30
N MET A 66 -3.50 7.87 -19.34
CA MET A 66 -2.14 7.35 -19.33
C MET A 66 -1.95 6.17 -20.30
N THR A 67 -3.00 5.37 -20.56
CA THR A 67 -2.90 4.18 -21.41
C THR A 67 -3.32 4.42 -22.85
N GLU A 68 -4.31 5.30 -23.11
CA GLU A 68 -4.92 5.42 -24.44
C GLU A 68 -4.54 6.70 -25.18
N LEU A 69 -4.38 7.84 -24.50
CA LEU A 69 -4.19 9.12 -25.20
C LEU A 69 -2.86 9.24 -25.94
N GLY A 70 -1.85 8.45 -25.59
CA GLY A 70 -0.60 8.36 -26.35
C GLY A 70 -0.68 7.41 -27.55
N THR A 71 -1.74 6.61 -27.67
CA THR A 71 -1.88 5.65 -28.78
C THR A 71 -2.46 6.32 -30.03
N ASP A 72 -2.54 5.59 -31.14
CA ASP A 72 -3.22 6.01 -32.37
C ASP A 72 -4.75 5.79 -32.33
N ILE A 73 -5.30 5.31 -31.21
CA ILE A 73 -6.72 4.98 -31.06
C ILE A 73 -7.56 6.25 -30.81
N PHE A 74 -7.03 7.21 -30.04
CA PHE A 74 -7.75 8.42 -29.65
C PHE A 74 -6.94 9.68 -29.94
N LEU A 75 -7.63 10.72 -30.39
CA LEU A 75 -7.10 12.08 -30.45
C LEU A 75 -7.79 12.93 -29.39
N ARG A 76 -7.08 13.96 -28.89
CA ARG A 76 -7.63 14.88 -27.92
C ARG A 76 -8.80 15.69 -28.49
N GLY A 77 -9.87 15.80 -27.71
CA GLY A 77 -10.97 16.71 -27.99
C GLY A 77 -10.59 18.17 -27.70
N LYS A 78 -11.38 19.13 -28.24
CA LYS A 78 -11.11 20.58 -28.10
C LYS A 78 -11.02 21.07 -26.64
N ASN A 79 -11.70 20.40 -25.71
CA ASN A 79 -11.74 20.77 -24.29
C ASN A 79 -10.84 19.89 -23.40
N GLN A 80 -9.95 19.07 -23.98
CA GLN A 80 -8.98 18.29 -23.19
C GLN A 80 -7.88 19.24 -22.68
N GLY A 81 -7.79 19.39 -21.37
CA GLY A 81 -6.81 20.26 -20.71
C GLY A 81 -5.40 19.66 -20.63
N ASP A 82 -5.27 18.32 -20.67
CA ASP A 82 -3.96 17.67 -20.71
C ASP A 82 -3.61 17.27 -22.15
N THR A 83 -2.83 18.13 -22.79
CA THR A 83 -2.30 17.90 -24.13
C THR A 83 -0.98 17.14 -24.12
N GLY A 84 -0.33 17.04 -22.97
CA GLY A 84 1.02 16.50 -22.87
C GLY A 84 1.08 15.00 -23.15
N LEU A 85 0.07 14.25 -22.69
CA LEU A 85 -0.03 12.81 -22.93
C LEU A 85 -0.37 12.48 -24.40
N THR A 86 -1.23 13.27 -25.04
CA THR A 86 -1.57 13.06 -26.46
C THR A 86 -0.48 13.48 -27.42
N ASP A 87 0.14 14.64 -27.16
CA ASP A 87 1.13 15.22 -28.06
C ASP A 87 2.57 14.81 -27.68
N TYR A 88 2.73 13.92 -26.70
CA TYR A 88 4.02 13.48 -26.12
C TYR A 88 4.95 14.65 -25.76
N TYR A 89 4.39 15.65 -25.08
CA TYR A 89 5.07 16.89 -24.75
C TYR A 89 4.99 17.18 -23.25
N GLY A 90 6.11 17.53 -22.62
CA GLY A 90 6.14 17.89 -21.19
C GLY A 90 5.81 16.72 -20.25
N LEU A 91 6.12 15.49 -20.66
CA LEU A 91 5.99 14.29 -19.83
C LEU A 91 7.21 14.15 -18.90
N ASP A 92 7.35 15.10 -17.99
CA ASP A 92 8.31 15.04 -16.90
C ASP A 92 7.61 14.74 -15.56
N ALA A 93 8.37 14.71 -14.46
CA ALA A 93 7.83 14.42 -13.13
C ALA A 93 6.82 15.46 -12.61
N ASN A 94 6.73 16.65 -13.22
CA ASN A 94 5.73 17.67 -12.89
C ASN A 94 4.41 17.46 -13.63
N ASN A 95 4.33 16.54 -14.60
CA ASN A 95 3.05 16.19 -15.19
C ASN A 95 2.14 15.56 -14.12
N GLY A 96 0.97 16.18 -13.91
CA GLY A 96 0.05 15.79 -12.85
C GLY A 96 -0.47 14.35 -12.97
N ASN A 97 -0.70 13.87 -14.20
CA ASN A 97 -1.18 12.52 -14.45
C ASN A 97 -0.08 11.47 -14.21
N VAL A 98 1.14 11.73 -14.69
CA VAL A 98 2.31 10.87 -14.42
C VAL A 98 2.56 10.77 -12.92
N SER A 99 2.59 11.90 -12.22
CA SER A 99 2.78 11.96 -10.76
C SER A 99 1.65 11.27 -10.00
N TRP A 100 0.40 11.45 -10.43
CA TRP A 100 -0.74 10.78 -9.82
C TRP A 100 -0.63 9.27 -9.94
N LEU A 101 -0.36 8.73 -11.14
CA LEU A 101 -0.31 7.27 -11.36
C LEU A 101 0.84 6.65 -10.57
N TRP A 102 2.01 7.29 -10.59
CA TRP A 102 3.15 6.86 -9.77
C TRP A 102 2.76 6.76 -8.30
N ASN A 103 2.27 7.87 -7.72
CA ASN A 103 1.90 7.91 -6.31
C ASN A 103 0.77 6.91 -5.98
N HIS A 104 -0.17 6.69 -6.90
CA HIS A 104 -1.28 5.77 -6.69
C HIS A 104 -0.78 4.32 -6.59
N CYS A 105 0.08 3.88 -7.52
CA CYS A 105 0.65 2.54 -7.51
C CYS A 105 1.52 2.29 -6.27
N TYR A 106 2.43 3.21 -5.92
CA TYR A 106 3.30 3.01 -4.75
C TYR A 106 2.54 3.09 -3.42
N LYS A 107 1.47 3.89 -3.31
CA LYS A 107 0.59 3.84 -2.14
C LYS A 107 -0.17 2.52 -2.04
N ALA A 108 -0.57 1.92 -3.17
CA ALA A 108 -1.16 0.59 -3.17
C ALA A 108 -0.15 -0.47 -2.71
N LEU A 109 1.09 -0.42 -3.22
CA LEU A 109 2.16 -1.33 -2.79
C LEU A 109 2.51 -1.18 -1.31
N ALA A 110 2.54 0.05 -0.76
CA ALA A 110 2.77 0.27 0.66
C ALA A 110 1.70 -0.41 1.53
N ASN A 111 0.42 -0.26 1.17
CA ASN A 111 -0.68 -0.94 1.87
C ASN A 111 -0.54 -2.47 1.79
N ILE A 112 -0.17 -2.99 0.61
CA ILE A 112 -0.03 -4.42 0.41
C ILE A 112 1.17 -4.98 1.15
N ASN A 113 2.33 -4.33 1.10
CA ASN A 113 3.51 -4.75 1.84
C ASN A 113 3.24 -4.74 3.36
N MET A 114 2.55 -3.73 3.88
CA MET A 114 2.14 -3.68 5.30
C MET A 114 1.26 -4.87 5.68
N PHE A 115 0.28 -5.21 4.84
CA PHE A 115 -0.54 -6.41 5.04
C PHE A 115 0.32 -7.69 5.00
N MET A 116 1.25 -7.82 4.04
CA MET A 116 2.07 -9.02 3.89
C MET A 116 3.06 -9.22 5.05
N GLU A 117 3.56 -8.13 5.64
CA GLU A 117 4.46 -8.19 6.81
C GLU A 117 3.74 -8.60 8.10
N THR A 118 2.41 -8.45 8.16
CA THR A 118 1.61 -8.65 9.39
C THR A 118 0.73 -9.91 9.34
N ILE A 119 0.23 -10.28 8.16
CA ILE A 119 -0.75 -11.36 7.97
C ILE A 119 -0.32 -12.68 8.62
N ASP A 120 0.95 -13.07 8.50
CA ASP A 120 1.40 -14.38 9.00
C ASP A 120 1.40 -14.46 10.53
N THR A 121 1.59 -13.34 11.23
CA THR A 121 1.58 -13.28 12.70
C THR A 121 0.22 -12.95 13.30
N THR A 122 -0.70 -12.37 12.52
CA THR A 122 -2.03 -11.98 13.00
C THR A 122 -2.97 -13.20 13.07
N PRO A 123 -3.58 -13.48 14.24
CA PRO A 123 -4.58 -14.54 14.37
C PRO A 123 -5.86 -14.21 13.59
N PHE A 124 -6.48 -15.21 12.93
CA PHE A 124 -7.79 -15.10 12.31
C PHE A 124 -8.75 -16.12 12.91
N ALA A 125 -10.02 -15.75 13.04
CA ALA A 125 -11.06 -16.70 13.43
C ALA A 125 -11.29 -17.79 12.35
N ASN A 126 -11.07 -17.43 11.08
CA ASN A 126 -11.18 -18.33 9.93
C ASN A 126 -9.88 -18.33 9.12
N GLU A 127 -9.14 -19.44 9.16
CA GLU A 127 -7.88 -19.59 8.43
C GLU A 127 -8.07 -19.67 6.90
N ASP A 128 -9.21 -20.17 6.41
CA ASP A 128 -9.51 -20.18 4.97
C ASP A 128 -9.70 -18.75 4.46
N GLU A 129 -10.36 -17.89 5.25
CA GLU A 129 -10.53 -16.46 4.93
C GLU A 129 -9.18 -15.73 4.96
N LYS A 130 -8.31 -16.05 5.93
CA LYS A 130 -6.95 -15.52 6.00
C LYS A 130 -6.15 -15.88 4.75
N GLN A 131 -6.20 -17.14 4.33
CA GLN A 131 -5.52 -17.63 3.13
C GLN A 131 -6.08 -16.95 1.87
N GLN A 132 -7.40 -16.81 1.77
CA GLN A 132 -8.05 -16.11 0.67
C GLN A 132 -7.55 -14.66 0.57
N TYR A 133 -7.56 -13.89 1.66
CA TYR A 133 -7.07 -12.52 1.64
C TYR A 133 -5.59 -12.40 1.30
N LYS A 134 -4.76 -13.33 1.79
CA LYS A 134 -3.35 -13.39 1.40
C LYS A 134 -3.20 -13.57 -0.11
N ALA A 135 -3.97 -14.47 -0.70
CA ALA A 135 -3.96 -14.70 -2.14
C ALA A 135 -4.45 -13.47 -2.93
N GLU A 136 -5.56 -12.86 -2.52
CA GLU A 136 -6.08 -11.64 -3.15
C GLU A 136 -5.03 -10.52 -3.15
N MET A 137 -4.34 -10.31 -2.02
CA MET A 137 -3.31 -9.29 -1.89
C MET A 137 -2.07 -9.56 -2.75
N ILE A 138 -1.65 -10.83 -2.91
CA ILE A 138 -0.56 -11.22 -3.82
C ILE A 138 -0.91 -10.89 -5.27
N VAL A 139 -2.13 -11.22 -5.71
CA VAL A 139 -2.59 -10.91 -7.08
C VAL A 139 -2.66 -9.39 -7.30
N MET A 140 -3.20 -8.64 -6.33
CA MET A 140 -3.20 -7.17 -6.40
C MET A 140 -1.78 -6.59 -6.48
N ARG A 141 -0.83 -7.11 -5.68
CA ARG A 141 0.57 -6.69 -5.73
C ARG A 141 1.15 -6.90 -7.12
N SER A 142 0.91 -8.08 -7.69
CA SER A 142 1.37 -8.46 -9.03
C SER A 142 0.83 -7.50 -10.09
N MET A 143 -0.46 -7.12 -10.01
CA MET A 143 -1.06 -6.10 -10.88
C MET A 143 -0.37 -4.73 -10.77
N PHE A 144 -0.17 -4.21 -9.55
CA PHE A 144 0.46 -2.90 -9.38
C PHE A 144 1.94 -2.88 -9.79
N LEU A 145 2.67 -3.97 -9.53
CA LEU A 145 4.05 -4.12 -10.01
C LEU A 145 4.13 -4.15 -11.54
N TRP A 146 3.21 -4.87 -12.20
CA TRP A 146 3.11 -4.90 -13.64
C TRP A 146 2.84 -3.51 -14.21
N ILE A 147 1.86 -2.77 -13.68
CA ILE A 147 1.57 -1.39 -14.11
C ILE A 147 2.84 -0.52 -14.03
N ILE A 148 3.60 -0.61 -12.94
CA ILE A 148 4.82 0.18 -12.77
C ILE A 148 5.86 -0.19 -13.83
N THR A 149 6.20 -1.47 -13.97
CA THR A 149 7.30 -1.87 -14.87
C THR A 149 6.94 -1.74 -16.35
N GLU A 150 5.65 -1.88 -16.70
CA GLU A 150 5.17 -1.62 -18.06
C GLU A 150 5.19 -0.13 -18.40
N THR A 151 4.92 0.75 -17.43
CA THR A 151 4.90 2.20 -17.65
C THR A 151 6.30 2.81 -17.66
N TRP A 152 7.16 2.43 -16.71
CA TRP A 152 8.46 3.09 -16.49
C TRP A 152 9.69 2.20 -16.74
N GLY A 153 9.51 0.92 -17.02
CA GLY A 153 10.61 -0.04 -17.15
C GLY A 153 11.29 -0.30 -15.81
N ASP A 154 12.61 -0.19 -15.79
CA ASP A 154 13.40 -0.31 -14.55
C ASP A 154 12.98 0.77 -13.55
N SER A 155 12.64 0.41 -12.33
CA SER A 155 12.03 1.34 -11.37
C SER A 155 12.28 0.91 -9.93
N TYR A 156 11.78 1.68 -8.97
CA TYR A 156 11.90 1.31 -7.55
C TYR A 156 11.00 0.12 -7.24
N LEU A 157 11.57 -0.97 -6.73
CA LEU A 157 10.83 -2.18 -6.37
C LEU A 157 10.78 -2.30 -4.84
N PRO A 158 9.67 -1.90 -4.19
CA PRO A 158 9.54 -1.93 -2.74
C PRO A 158 9.23 -3.36 -2.29
N ARG A 159 10.10 -3.93 -1.46
CA ARG A 159 9.90 -5.28 -0.90
C ARG A 159 9.42 -5.26 0.55
N THR A 160 9.62 -4.14 1.24
CA THR A 160 9.21 -3.95 2.62
C THR A 160 8.56 -2.57 2.81
N THR A 161 8.00 -2.33 3.99
CA THR A 161 7.55 -1.02 4.46
C THR A 161 8.64 -0.23 5.19
N ASP A 162 9.85 -0.78 5.33
CA ASP A 162 10.99 -0.10 5.94
C ASP A 162 11.29 1.23 5.20
N GLU A 163 11.09 2.34 5.91
CA GLU A 163 11.30 3.68 5.37
C GLU A 163 12.75 3.91 4.90
N THR A 164 13.71 3.19 5.49
CA THR A 164 15.11 3.28 5.10
C THR A 164 15.38 2.65 3.73
N GLU A 165 14.57 1.68 3.30
CA GLU A 165 14.64 1.10 1.95
C GLU A 165 14.41 2.16 0.86
N GLY A 166 13.54 3.13 1.15
CA GLY A 166 13.17 4.21 0.24
C GLY A 166 14.10 5.42 0.26
N MET A 167 15.05 5.49 1.21
CA MET A 167 15.98 6.63 1.31
C MET A 167 17.12 6.58 0.29
N GLU A 168 17.44 5.38 -0.23
CA GLU A 168 18.44 5.22 -1.27
C GLU A 168 17.78 5.12 -2.66
N ALA A 169 18.15 6.04 -3.56
CA ALA A 169 17.66 6.02 -4.93
C ALA A 169 18.24 4.83 -5.70
N ARG A 170 17.46 3.75 -5.82
CA ARG A 170 17.80 2.54 -6.57
C ARG A 170 16.70 2.16 -7.55
N ARG A 171 17.10 1.55 -8.67
CA ARG A 171 16.18 0.95 -9.65
C ARG A 171 16.47 -0.53 -9.71
N SER A 172 15.42 -1.34 -9.61
CA SER A 172 15.44 -2.76 -9.94
C SER A 172 15.09 -2.94 -11.41
N THR A 173 15.61 -4.01 -12.00
CA THR A 173 15.38 -4.30 -13.42
C THR A 173 13.96 -4.76 -13.65
N ARG A 174 13.44 -4.60 -14.87
CA ARG A 174 12.17 -5.20 -15.29
C ARG A 174 12.14 -6.71 -15.05
N GLU A 175 13.27 -7.41 -15.19
CA GLU A 175 13.37 -8.83 -14.85
C GLU A 175 13.05 -9.10 -13.37
N ASP A 176 13.53 -8.26 -12.47
CA ASP A 176 13.25 -8.39 -11.02
C ASP A 176 11.78 -8.14 -10.69
N PHE A 177 11.13 -7.19 -11.36
CA PHE A 177 9.68 -7.02 -11.24
C PHE A 177 8.93 -8.28 -11.69
N TYR A 178 9.28 -8.83 -12.85
CA TYR A 178 8.62 -10.03 -13.38
C TYR A 178 8.87 -11.27 -12.52
N LYS A 179 10.01 -11.40 -11.85
CA LYS A 179 10.23 -12.45 -10.84
C LYS A 179 9.23 -12.36 -9.70
N GLU A 180 8.97 -11.16 -9.18
CA GLU A 180 8.00 -10.95 -8.10
C GLU A 180 6.56 -11.17 -8.58
N ILE A 181 6.22 -10.70 -9.78
CA ILE A 181 4.89 -10.85 -10.39
C ILE A 181 4.58 -12.32 -10.65
N ILE A 182 5.41 -13.00 -11.45
CA ILE A 182 5.18 -14.39 -11.82
C ILE A 182 5.28 -15.28 -10.58
N GLY A 183 6.28 -15.07 -9.72
CA GLY A 183 6.44 -15.85 -8.49
C GLY A 183 5.22 -15.76 -7.56
N GLY A 184 4.64 -14.57 -7.40
CA GLY A 184 3.43 -14.39 -6.60
C GLY A 184 2.21 -15.08 -7.21
N LEU A 185 1.98 -14.93 -8.52
CA LEU A 185 0.86 -15.57 -9.20
C LEU A 185 0.99 -17.10 -9.21
N GLU A 186 2.18 -17.62 -9.49
CA GLU A 186 2.48 -19.04 -9.42
C GLU A 186 2.30 -19.58 -8.00
N GLN A 187 2.66 -18.82 -6.96
CA GLN A 187 2.39 -19.21 -5.59
C GLN A 187 0.89 -19.43 -5.37
N VAL A 188 0.07 -18.43 -5.72
CA VAL A 188 -1.39 -18.49 -5.56
C VAL A 188 -1.99 -19.69 -6.30
N VAL A 189 -1.58 -19.91 -7.55
CA VAL A 189 -2.11 -20.96 -8.42
C VAL A 189 -1.63 -22.35 -7.99
N ASN A 190 -0.33 -22.53 -7.74
CA ASN A 190 0.26 -23.84 -7.48
C ASN A 190 -0.02 -24.33 -6.06
N GLU A 191 -0.11 -23.43 -5.08
CA GLU A 191 -0.48 -23.79 -3.70
C GLU A 191 -2.00 -23.91 -3.53
N GLY A 192 -2.79 -23.58 -4.55
CA GLY A 192 -4.25 -23.66 -4.49
C GLY A 192 -4.85 -22.75 -3.43
N MET A 193 -4.32 -21.53 -3.28
CA MET A 193 -4.72 -20.61 -2.20
C MET A 193 -6.15 -20.06 -2.36
N LEU A 194 -6.76 -20.22 -3.53
CA LEU A 194 -8.13 -19.86 -3.83
C LEU A 194 -8.87 -21.10 -4.38
N PRO A 195 -10.19 -21.24 -4.10
CA PRO A 195 -11.01 -22.26 -4.76
C PRO A 195 -10.91 -22.15 -6.28
N ASP A 196 -10.83 -23.29 -6.98
CA ASP A 196 -10.76 -23.31 -8.46
C ASP A 196 -12.13 -23.09 -9.12
N GLU A 197 -12.79 -22.00 -8.73
CA GLU A 197 -14.11 -21.58 -9.20
C GLU A 197 -14.25 -20.06 -9.15
N ARG A 198 -15.33 -19.54 -9.75
CA ARG A 198 -15.68 -18.12 -9.64
C ARG A 198 -16.25 -17.85 -8.25
N THR A 199 -15.77 -16.81 -7.60
CA THR A 199 -16.36 -16.33 -6.34
C THR A 199 -17.79 -15.85 -6.56
N SER A 200 -18.67 -16.07 -5.57
CA SER A 200 -20.03 -15.52 -5.55
C SER A 200 -20.07 -14.05 -5.15
N GLU A 201 -18.99 -13.52 -4.57
CA GLU A 201 -18.89 -12.11 -4.16
C GLU A 201 -18.39 -11.27 -5.34
N ALA A 202 -19.28 -10.47 -5.93
CA ALA A 202 -18.95 -9.67 -7.10
C ALA A 202 -17.79 -8.68 -6.82
N GLY A 203 -16.80 -8.66 -7.71
CA GLY A 203 -15.66 -7.75 -7.65
C GLY A 203 -14.44 -8.27 -6.88
N ARG A 204 -14.54 -9.45 -6.24
CA ARG A 204 -13.40 -10.11 -5.61
C ARG A 204 -12.54 -10.84 -6.63
N ILE A 205 -11.23 -10.88 -6.35
CA ILE A 205 -10.28 -11.71 -7.07
C ILE A 205 -10.58 -13.18 -6.77
N ASP A 206 -10.56 -14.01 -7.80
CA ASP A 206 -10.77 -15.45 -7.73
C ASP A 206 -9.65 -16.21 -8.48
N MET A 207 -9.62 -17.54 -8.37
CA MET A 207 -8.60 -18.36 -9.03
C MET A 207 -8.57 -18.14 -10.55
N PRO A 208 -9.70 -18.04 -11.28
CA PRO A 208 -9.68 -17.69 -12.69
C PRO A 208 -9.04 -16.33 -12.99
N THR A 209 -9.20 -15.33 -12.11
CA THR A 209 -8.53 -14.03 -12.23
C THR A 209 -7.02 -14.16 -12.04
N ALA A 210 -6.58 -14.90 -11.03
CA ALA A 210 -5.16 -15.18 -10.79
C ALA A 210 -4.49 -15.93 -11.95
N LYS A 211 -5.20 -16.87 -12.59
CA LYS A 211 -4.72 -17.62 -13.77
C LYS A 211 -4.73 -16.80 -15.06
N ALA A 212 -5.59 -15.80 -15.15
CA ALA A 212 -5.75 -14.97 -16.35
C ALA A 212 -4.72 -13.83 -16.42
N PHE A 213 -4.26 -13.37 -15.26
CA PHE A 213 -3.20 -12.39 -15.13
C PHE A 213 -1.83 -13.05 -15.29
#